data_AF-A0A925RYZ4-F1
#
_entry.id   AF-A0A925RYZ4-F1
#
_cell.length_a   1.000
_cell.length_b   1.000
_cell.length_c   1.000
_cell.angle_alpha   90.00
_cell.angle_beta   90.00
_cell.angle_gamma   90.00
#
_symmetry.space_group_name_H-M   'P 1'
#
loop_
_entity.id
_entity.type
_entity.pdbx_description
1 polymer ?
#
loop_
_entity_poly.entity_id
_entity_poly.type
_entity_poly.pdbx_seq_one_letter_code
_entity_poly.pdbx_strand_id
1 'polypeptide(L)'
;MRLGWALLLGLVGGIALAWWLSREPPEAQREKRERAEQAAAANAEDARPVLYRWRDASGALQITDKPPKGRKYERVDVQPLDGIEVDGSRQ
;
A
#
# COMPACT_ATOMS: atom_id res chain seq x y z
N MET A 1 -4.67 2.91 51.14
CA MET A 1 -3.58 2.73 50.15
C MET A 1 -3.46 1.30 49.63
N ARG A 2 -3.62 0.24 50.44
CA ARG A 2 -3.43 -1.17 50.03
C ARG A 2 -4.41 -1.66 48.94
N LEU A 3 -5.66 -1.19 48.98
CA LEU A 3 -6.70 -1.57 48.02
C LEU A 3 -6.39 -1.09 46.59
N GLY A 4 -5.85 0.13 46.44
CA GLY A 4 -5.47 0.67 45.13
C GLY A 4 -4.32 -0.10 44.50
N TRP A 5 -3.37 -0.57 45.31
CA TRP A 5 -2.28 -1.43 44.86
C TRP A 5 -2.76 -2.82 44.41
N ALA A 6 -3.75 -3.39 45.11
CA ALA A 6 -4.35 -4.67 44.71
C ALA A 6 -5.08 -4.56 43.36
N LEU A 7 -5.80 -3.46 43.12
CA LEU A 7 -6.46 -3.20 41.85
C LEU A 7 -5.46 -2.95 40.72
N LEU A 8 -4.38 -2.20 40.99
CA LEU A 8 -3.31 -1.97 40.02
C LEU A 8 -2.62 -3.28 39.62
N LEU A 9 -2.27 -4.13 40.59
CA LEU A 9 -1.64 -5.43 40.32
C LEU A 9 -2.57 -6.37 39.54
N GLY A 10 -3.86 -6.38 39.87
CA GLY A 10 -4.86 -7.13 39.12
C GLY A 10 -5.00 -6.64 37.68
N LEU A 11 -5.02 -5.32 37.46
CA LEU A 11 -5.13 -4.72 36.13
C LEU A 11 -3.89 -5.01 35.28
N VAL A 12 -2.69 -4.80 35.84
CA VAL A 12 -1.43 -5.09 35.16
C VAL A 12 -1.30 -6.58 34.85
N GLY A 13 -1.66 -7.45 35.80
CA GLY A 13 -1.67 -8.90 35.59
C GLY A 13 -2.65 -9.33 34.50
N GLY A 14 -3.85 -8.76 34.48
CA GLY A 14 -4.85 -9.03 33.46
C GLY A 14 -4.40 -8.60 32.06
N ILE A 15 -3.81 -7.41 31.93
CA ILE A 15 -3.28 -6.91 30.65
C ILE A 15 -2.12 -7.79 30.17
N ALA A 16 -1.21 -8.20 31.05
CA ALA A 16 -0.09 -9.06 30.69
C ALA A 16 -0.55 -10.46 30.23
N LEU A 17 -1.53 -11.06 30.92
CA LEU A 17 -2.12 -12.34 30.54
C LEU A 17 -2.88 -12.26 29.22
N ALA A 18 -3.67 -11.20 29.02
CA ALA A 18 -4.37 -10.98 27.76
C ALA A 18 -3.38 -10.79 26.60
N TRP A 19 -2.30 -10.04 26.81
CA TRP A 19 -1.25 -9.86 25.81
C TRP A 19 -0.52 -11.18 25.51
N TRP A 20 -0.25 -12.00 26.52
CA TRP A 20 0.38 -13.30 26.35
C TRP A 20 -0.52 -14.28 25.57
N LEU A 21 -1.82 -14.34 25.90
CA LEU A 21 -2.78 -15.18 25.15
C LEU A 21 -3.04 -14.65 23.73
N SER A 22 -3.01 -13.33 23.54
CA SER A 22 -3.16 -12.70 22.22
C SER A 22 -1.90 -12.81 21.36
N ARG A 23 -0.79 -13.32 21.89
CA ARG A 23 0.42 -13.60 21.12
C ARG A 23 0.18 -14.87 20.29
N GLU A 24 -0.49 -14.70 19.15
CA GLU A 24 -0.73 -15.76 18.17
C GLU A 24 0.56 -16.49 17.76
N PRO A 25 0.52 -17.82 17.55
CA PRO A 25 1.67 -18.58 17.09
C PRO A 25 2.18 -18.04 15.75
N PRO A 26 3.49 -18.13 15.48
CA PRO A 26 4.11 -17.55 14.28
C PRO A 26 3.49 -18.08 12.96
N GLU A 27 2.88 -19.25 12.99
CA GLU A 27 2.12 -19.86 11.89
C GLU A 27 0.92 -18.99 11.47
N ALA A 28 0.09 -18.55 12.42
CA ALA A 28 -1.12 -17.74 12.14
C ALA A 28 -0.78 -16.32 11.65
N GLN A 29 0.38 -15.80 12.07
CA GLN A 29 0.89 -14.52 11.57
C GLN A 29 1.40 -14.63 10.13
N ARG A 30 1.92 -15.79 9.69
CA ARG A 30 2.32 -16.02 8.30
C ARG A 30 1.09 -16.07 7.39
N GLU A 31 0.05 -16.81 7.76
CA GLU A 31 -1.18 -16.86 6.96
C GLU A 31 -1.87 -15.48 6.84
N LYS A 32 -1.89 -14.69 7.92
CA LYS A 32 -2.41 -13.30 7.86
C LYS A 32 -1.55 -12.39 6.98
N ARG A 33 -0.21 -12.54 7.02
CA ARG A 33 0.71 -11.78 6.16
C ARG A 33 0.55 -12.16 4.70
N GLU A 34 0.47 -13.45 4.37
CA GLU A 34 0.25 -13.91 3.00
C GLU A 34 -1.07 -13.39 2.43
N ARG A 35 -2.15 -13.38 3.24
CA ARG A 35 -3.43 -12.79 2.82
C ARG A 35 -3.33 -11.27 2.64
N ALA A 36 -2.59 -10.58 3.50
CA ALA A 36 -2.37 -9.13 3.37
C ALA A 36 -1.50 -8.78 2.15
N GLU A 37 -0.50 -9.60 1.85
CA GLU A 37 0.37 -9.45 0.68
C GLU A 37 -0.40 -9.70 -0.63
N GLN A 38 -1.26 -10.73 -0.67
CA GLN A 38 -2.15 -10.96 -1.82
C GLN A 38 -3.12 -9.79 -2.05
N ALA A 39 -3.69 -9.23 -0.98
CA ALA A 39 -4.53 -8.05 -1.07
C ALA A 39 -3.74 -6.80 -1.52
N ALA A 40 -2.50 -6.63 -1.04
CA ALA A 40 -1.64 -5.54 -1.46
C ALA A 40 -1.22 -5.67 -2.94
N ALA A 41 -0.94 -6.88 -3.41
CA ALA A 41 -0.60 -7.16 -4.81
C ALA A 41 -1.78 -6.85 -5.75
N ALA A 42 -3.00 -7.26 -5.39
CA ALA A 42 -4.21 -6.93 -6.15
C ALA A 42 -4.44 -5.41 -6.26
N ASN A 43 -4.26 -4.68 -5.14
CA ASN A 43 -4.35 -3.22 -5.15
C ASN A 43 -3.23 -2.55 -5.97
N ALA A 44 -2.04 -3.14 -6.02
CA ALA A 44 -0.92 -2.63 -6.81
C ALA A 44 -1.15 -2.82 -8.33
N GLU A 45 -1.79 -3.92 -8.74
CA GLU A 45 -2.20 -4.12 -10.14
C GLU A 45 -3.31 -3.16 -10.57
N ASP A 46 -4.29 -2.90 -9.70
CA ASP A 46 -5.37 -1.93 -9.96
C ASP A 46 -4.88 -0.47 -9.93
N ALA A 47 -3.85 -0.17 -9.14
CA ALA A 47 -3.26 1.17 -9.05
C ALA A 47 -2.29 1.51 -10.20
N ARG A 48 -2.14 0.64 -11.22
CA ARG A 48 -1.27 0.90 -12.36
C ARG A 48 -1.74 2.16 -13.10
N PRO A 49 -0.91 3.22 -13.19
CA PRO A 49 -1.30 4.46 -13.84
C PRO A 49 -1.46 4.21 -15.35
N VAL A 50 -2.70 4.24 -15.82
CA VAL A 50 -3.03 4.20 -17.26
C VAL A 50 -2.99 5.63 -17.80
N LEU A 51 -2.11 5.90 -18.76
CA LEU A 51 -2.09 7.18 -19.47
C LEU A 51 -2.78 7.05 -20.83
N TYR A 52 -3.36 8.14 -21.30
CA TYR A 52 -4.07 8.21 -22.57
C TYR A 52 -3.30 9.08 -23.54
N ARG A 53 -2.83 8.48 -24.64
CA ARG A 53 -2.13 9.16 -25.72
C ARG A 53 -3.12 9.51 -26.83
N TRP A 54 -3.13 10.76 -27.27
CA TRP A 54 -4.02 11.21 -28.34
C TRP A 54 -3.38 12.34 -29.15
N ARG A 55 -3.96 12.64 -30.32
CA ARG A 55 -3.53 13.78 -31.15
C ARG A 55 -4.58 14.89 -31.11
N ASP A 56 -4.11 16.10 -30.90
CA ASP A 56 -4.97 17.26 -30.92
C ASP A 56 -5.32 17.73 -32.35
N ALA A 57 -6.07 18.83 -32.48
CA ALA A 57 -6.56 19.30 -33.78
C ALA A 57 -5.43 19.91 -34.63
N SER A 58 -4.34 20.35 -33.98
CA SER A 58 -3.09 20.78 -34.60
C SER A 58 -2.15 19.61 -34.93
N GLY A 59 -2.53 18.37 -34.60
CA GLY A 59 -1.71 17.18 -34.80
C GLY A 59 -0.65 16.96 -33.73
N ALA A 60 -0.61 17.76 -32.66
CA ALA A 60 0.33 17.60 -31.57
C ALA A 60 -0.04 16.39 -30.70
N LEU A 61 0.98 15.67 -30.26
CA LEU A 61 0.82 14.48 -29.43
C LEU A 61 0.66 14.90 -27.98
N GLN A 62 -0.45 14.49 -27.36
CA GLN A 62 -0.77 14.78 -25.97
C GLN A 62 -0.90 13.48 -25.17
N ILE A 63 -0.43 13.51 -23.93
CA ILE A 63 -0.54 12.41 -22.97
C ILE A 63 -1.29 12.93 -21.75
N THR A 64 -2.43 12.32 -21.43
CA THR A 64 -3.30 12.75 -20.32
C THR A 64 -3.61 11.60 -19.38
N ASP A 65 -3.83 11.88 -18.11
CA ASP A 65 -4.31 10.95 -17.08
C ASP A 65 -5.79 10.57 -17.28
N LYS A 66 -6.54 11.41 -17.99
CA LYS A 66 -7.97 11.24 -18.29
C LYS A 66 -8.22 11.02 -19.78
N PRO A 67 -9.25 10.23 -20.15
CA PRO A 67 -9.60 10.01 -21.55
C PRO A 67 -10.15 11.30 -22.19
N PRO A 68 -9.67 11.68 -23.39
CA PRO A 68 -10.17 12.85 -24.09
C PRO A 68 -11.59 12.59 -24.66
N LYS A 69 -12.51 13.53 -24.44
CA LYS A 69 -13.90 13.41 -24.93
C LYS A 69 -13.97 13.70 -26.43
N GLY A 70 -14.65 12.82 -27.18
CA GLY A 70 -14.92 13.01 -28.61
C GLY A 70 -13.69 12.89 -29.52
N ARG A 71 -12.59 12.30 -29.04
CA ARG A 71 -11.36 12.10 -29.83
C ARG A 71 -10.88 10.66 -29.74
N LYS A 72 -10.20 10.20 -30.79
CA LYS A 72 -9.51 8.91 -30.77
C LYS A 72 -8.30 9.01 -29.84
N TYR A 73 -8.20 8.07 -28.92
CA TYR A 73 -7.10 7.95 -27.99
C TYR A 73 -6.63 6.50 -27.93
N GLU A 74 -5.38 6.32 -27.53
CA GLU A 74 -4.75 5.04 -27.29
C GLU A 74 -4.37 4.97 -25.81
N ARG A 75 -4.68 3.84 -25.17
CA ARG A 75 -4.28 3.59 -23.78
C ARG A 75 -2.82 3.15 -23.78
N VAL A 76 -1.99 3.85 -23.02
CA VAL A 76 -0.60 3.53 -22.79
C VAL A 76 -0.47 3.09 -21.34
N ASP A 77 -0.26 1.79 -21.15
CA ASP A 77 0.12 1.27 -19.85
C ASP A 77 1.54 1.75 -19.54
N VAL A 78 1.67 2.63 -18.55
CA VAL A 78 2.98 2.97 -18.03
C VAL A 78 3.40 1.79 -17.17
N GLN A 79 4.24 0.92 -17.71
CA GLN A 79 5.08 0.10 -16.85
C GLN A 79 6.02 1.08 -16.13
N PRO A 80 5.88 1.27 -14.80
CA PRO A 80 6.89 2.00 -14.08
C PRO A 80 8.21 1.25 -14.31
N LEU A 81 9.21 1.92 -14.88
CA LEU A 81 10.57 1.40 -14.78
C LEU A 81 10.87 1.30 -13.28
N ASP A 82 11.51 0.20 -12.88
CA ASP A 82 12.10 0.09 -11.54
C ASP A 82 12.86 1.39 -11.26
N GLY A 83 12.55 2.01 -10.11
CA GLY A 83 12.80 3.41 -9.85
C GLY A 83 14.22 3.87 -10.21
N ILE A 84 14.33 5.14 -10.62
CA ILE A 84 15.64 5.74 -10.91
C ILE A 84 16.39 5.88 -9.58
N GLU A 85 17.42 5.07 -9.37
CA GLU A 85 18.38 5.26 -8.28
C GLU A 85 19.22 6.50 -8.57
N VAL A 86 18.98 7.58 -7.81
CA VAL A 86 19.75 8.82 -7.91
C VAL A 86 20.88 8.77 -6.90
N ASP A 87 22.09 8.49 -7.39
CA ASP A 87 23.31 8.61 -6.60
C ASP A 87 23.72 10.09 -6.49
N GLY A 88 23.59 10.65 -5.29
CA GLY A 88 23.95 12.02 -4.96
C GLY A 88 25.43 12.25 -4.62
N SER A 89 26.33 11.29 -4.86
CA SER A 89 27.72 11.33 -4.38
C SER A 89 28.71 12.11 -5.25
N ARG A 90 28.28 12.75 -6.34
CA ARG A 90 29.18 13.57 -7.17
C ARG A 90 29.23 15.01 -6.66
N GLN A 91 30.14 15.28 -5.71
CA GLN A 91 30.67 16.63 -5.42
C GLN A 91 31.81 16.99 -6.36
#